data_AF-M6YZ10-F1
#
_entry.id   AF-M6YZ10-F1
#
_cell.length_a   1.000
_cell.length_b   1.000
_cell.length_c   1.000
_cell.angle_alpha   90.00
_cell.angle_beta   90.00
_cell.angle_gamma   90.00
#
_symmetry.space_group_name_H-M   'P 1'
#
loop_
_entity.id
_entity.type
_entity.pdbx_description
1 polymer ?
#
loop_
_entity_poly.entity_id
_entity_poly.type
_entity_poly.pdbx_seq_one_letter_code
_entity_poly.pdbx_strand_id
1 'polypeptide(L)'
;MEARGSDLVLPNYIDAKCPNYGILSPDPELEKERFEDDPTNIWVKNSKGIHTVVPAYTATDALKIYESWEFRQFLTVYEMVCGKGLKPPFYDMIPYIKFESLRECIRKGNSSNNPRASGMLRGSKCSKKINQSYFKLS
;
A
#
# COMPACT_ATOMS: atom_id res chain seq x y z
N MET A 1 -7.96 9.86 47.54
CA MET A 1 -7.52 8.66 46.83
C MET A 1 -8.46 8.42 45.65
N GLU A 2 -7.85 8.44 44.47
CA GLU A 2 -8.20 7.71 43.23
C GLU A 2 -9.60 7.90 42.61
N ALA A 3 -9.60 8.71 41.55
CA ALA A 3 -10.63 8.68 40.52
C ALA A 3 -10.67 7.27 39.90
N ARG A 4 -11.85 6.64 39.97
CA ARG A 4 -12.15 5.38 39.26
C ARG A 4 -12.08 5.65 37.77
N GLY A 5 -10.90 5.41 37.19
CA GLY A 5 -10.69 5.40 35.76
C GLY A 5 -11.69 4.44 35.13
N SER A 6 -12.50 4.94 34.21
CA SER A 6 -13.34 4.15 33.34
C SER A 6 -12.46 3.06 32.71
N ASP A 7 -12.79 1.81 33.00
CA ASP A 7 -12.24 0.64 32.33
C ASP A 7 -12.82 0.65 30.91
N LEU A 8 -12.32 1.57 30.09
CA LEU A 8 -12.60 1.61 28.65
C LEU A 8 -11.90 0.36 28.10
N VAL A 9 -12.66 -0.73 27.99
CA VAL A 9 -12.27 -1.92 27.25
C VAL A 9 -11.78 -1.43 25.90
N LEU A 10 -10.47 -1.46 25.68
CA LEU A 10 -9.87 -1.02 24.44
C LEU A 10 -10.44 -1.89 23.32
N PRO A 11 -10.95 -1.31 22.23
CA PRO A 11 -11.44 -2.11 21.10
C PRO A 11 -10.28 -2.97 20.58
N ASN A 12 -10.58 -4.19 20.13
CA ASN A 12 -9.58 -5.05 19.50
C ASN A 12 -8.90 -4.26 18.38
N TYR A 13 -7.57 -4.20 18.40
CA TYR A 13 -6.80 -3.36 17.49
C TYR A 13 -5.61 -4.12 16.92
N ILE A 14 -5.18 -3.67 15.74
CA ILE A 14 -4.00 -4.18 15.06
C ILE A 14 -2.82 -3.27 15.35
N ASP A 15 -1.69 -3.85 15.74
CA ASP A 15 -0.43 -3.12 15.74
C ASP A 15 -0.01 -2.85 14.30
N ALA A 16 0.22 -1.58 13.97
CA ALA A 16 0.58 -1.16 12.64
C ALA A 16 1.79 -1.89 12.03
N LYS A 17 2.74 -2.38 12.85
CA LYS A 17 3.94 -3.14 12.38
C LYS A 17 4.58 -2.49 11.14
N CYS A 18 4.99 -1.24 11.27
CA CYS A 18 5.16 -0.30 10.16
C CYS A 18 6.16 -0.54 9.02
N PRO A 19 7.07 -1.52 8.96
CA PRO A 19 7.58 -1.91 7.65
C PRO A 19 6.57 -2.74 6.83
N ASN A 20 5.63 -3.41 7.50
CA ASN A 20 4.73 -4.41 6.92
C ASN A 20 3.27 -3.95 6.81
N TYR A 21 2.93 -2.76 7.31
CA TYR A 21 1.60 -2.18 7.12
C TYR A 21 1.27 -2.08 5.63
N GLY A 22 0.16 -2.67 5.19
CA GLY A 22 -0.24 -2.80 3.79
C GLY A 22 0.02 -4.17 3.17
N ILE A 23 0.77 -5.04 3.85
CA ILE A 23 1.01 -6.44 3.50
C ILE A 23 0.84 -7.36 4.70
N LEU A 24 0.06 -6.93 5.70
CA LEU A 24 -0.26 -7.77 6.84
C LEU A 24 -1.05 -8.99 6.33
N SER A 25 -0.73 -10.16 6.87
CA SER A 25 -1.47 -11.37 6.53
C SER A 25 -2.91 -11.22 7.01
N PRO A 26 -3.93 -11.52 6.18
CA PRO A 26 -5.30 -11.64 6.64
C PRO A 26 -5.39 -12.83 7.59
N ASP A 27 -5.25 -12.57 8.88
CA ASP A 27 -5.36 -13.54 9.96
C ASP A 27 -6.81 -13.49 10.51
N PRO A 28 -7.39 -14.59 11.03
CA PRO A 28 -8.65 -14.53 11.78
C PRO A 28 -8.65 -13.55 12.96
N GLU A 29 -7.49 -13.08 13.43
CA GLU A 29 -7.42 -11.92 14.32
C GLU A 29 -8.00 -10.67 13.65
N LEU A 30 -7.63 -10.34 12.40
CA LEU A 30 -8.14 -9.16 11.66
C LEU A 30 -9.68 -9.08 11.62
N GLU A 31 -10.36 -10.23 11.58
CA GLU A 31 -11.82 -10.31 11.62
C GLU A 31 -12.41 -9.88 12.97
N LYS A 32 -11.68 -10.06 14.07
CA LYS A 32 -12.06 -9.62 15.42
C LYS A 32 -11.78 -8.14 15.67
N GLU A 33 -10.90 -7.53 14.86
CA GLU A 33 -10.60 -6.09 14.89
C GLU A 33 -11.46 -5.26 13.93
N ARG A 34 -12.31 -5.92 13.13
CA ARG A 34 -13.32 -5.24 12.30
C ARG A 34 -14.32 -4.53 13.18
N PHE A 35 -14.74 -3.36 12.72
CA PHE A 35 -15.80 -2.61 13.36
C PHE A 35 -17.14 -3.36 13.21
N GLU A 36 -17.87 -3.57 14.32
CA GLU A 36 -19.17 -4.27 14.29
C GLU A 36 -20.18 -3.56 13.37
N ASP A 37 -20.17 -2.22 13.37
CA ASP A 37 -21.08 -1.42 12.53
C ASP A 37 -20.59 -1.24 11.09
N ASP A 38 -19.28 -1.39 10.84
CA ASP A 38 -18.68 -1.21 9.51
C ASP A 38 -17.49 -2.16 9.32
N PRO A 39 -17.74 -3.38 8.79
CA PRO A 39 -16.70 -4.38 8.64
C PRO A 39 -15.62 -3.96 7.64
N THR A 40 -15.79 -2.87 6.89
CA THR A 40 -14.75 -2.37 5.99
C THR A 40 -13.63 -1.63 6.71
N ASN A 41 -13.85 -1.26 7.98
CA ASN A 41 -12.93 -0.49 8.80
C ASN A 41 -12.40 -1.32 9.99
N ILE A 42 -11.18 -1.00 10.42
CA ILE A 42 -10.47 -1.66 11.53
C ILE A 42 -9.83 -0.63 12.44
N TRP A 43 -9.63 -1.01 13.70
CA TRP A 43 -8.80 -0.24 14.63
C TRP A 43 -7.33 -0.58 14.45
N VAL A 44 -6.51 0.45 14.28
CA VAL A 44 -5.06 0.32 14.19
C VAL A 44 -4.41 1.21 15.24
N LYS A 45 -3.44 0.66 15.96
CA LYS A 45 -2.57 1.43 16.83
C LYS A 45 -1.39 1.97 16.00
N ASN A 46 -1.34 3.29 15.85
CA ASN A 46 -0.29 3.95 15.07
C ASN A 46 1.07 3.95 15.79
N SER A 47 2.11 4.43 15.10
CA SER A 47 3.48 4.51 15.64
C SER A 47 3.65 5.41 16.86
N LYS A 48 2.64 6.25 17.18
CA LYS A 48 2.58 7.08 18.39
C LYS A 48 1.78 6.41 19.52
N GLY A 49 1.30 5.20 19.32
CA GLY A 49 0.47 4.46 20.29
C GLY A 49 -0.98 4.91 20.36
N ILE A 50 -1.46 5.70 19.38
CA ILE A 50 -2.84 6.20 19.30
C ILE A 50 -3.65 5.24 18.43
N HIS A 51 -4.84 4.86 18.91
CA HIS A 51 -5.80 4.05 18.15
C HIS A 51 -6.53 4.94 17.12
N THR A 52 -6.55 4.51 15.87
CA THR A 52 -7.22 5.19 14.76
C THR A 52 -8.00 4.18 13.93
N VAL A 53 -9.11 4.64 13.36
CA VAL A 53 -9.90 3.83 12.43
C VAL A 53 -9.37 4.03 11.02
N VAL A 54 -9.18 2.94 10.30
CA VAL A 54 -8.69 2.94 8.92
C VAL A 54 -9.40 1.85 8.11
N PRO A 55 -9.49 2.00 6.78
CA PRO A 55 -10.05 0.94 5.94
C PRO A 55 -9.14 -0.30 5.95
N ALA A 56 -9.74 -1.48 6.13
CA ALA A 56 -9.04 -2.75 6.30
C ALA A 56 -8.09 -3.06 5.13
N TYR A 57 -8.53 -2.81 3.90
CA TYR A 57 -7.74 -3.07 2.69
C TYR A 57 -6.40 -2.29 2.67
N THR A 58 -6.32 -1.16 3.37
CA THR A 58 -5.07 -0.38 3.45
C THR A 58 -4.00 -1.07 4.29
N ALA A 59 -4.38 -1.99 5.18
CA ALA A 59 -3.48 -2.73 6.05
C ALA A 59 -3.00 -4.06 5.43
N THR A 60 -3.75 -4.63 4.49
CA THR A 60 -3.50 -5.98 3.95
C THR A 60 -3.26 -6.04 2.44
N ASP A 61 -3.85 -5.12 1.66
CA ASP A 61 -4.02 -5.28 0.21
C ASP A 61 -3.23 -4.28 -0.63
N ALA A 62 -2.16 -3.67 -0.09
CA ALA A 62 -1.38 -2.66 -0.81
C ALA A 62 -0.76 -3.19 -2.12
N LEU A 63 -0.45 -4.49 -2.21
CA LEU A 63 0.06 -5.13 -3.43
C LEU A 63 -1.01 -5.45 -4.47
N LYS A 64 -2.30 -5.18 -4.17
CA LYS A 64 -3.43 -5.33 -5.09
C LYS A 64 -3.95 -3.97 -5.60
N ILE A 65 -3.27 -2.87 -5.28
CA ILE A 65 -3.68 -1.52 -5.70
C ILE A 65 -3.26 -1.27 -7.15
N TYR A 66 -4.24 -1.05 -8.01
CA TYR A 66 -4.05 -0.70 -9.43
C TYR A 66 -4.52 0.72 -9.76
N GLU A 67 -5.37 1.31 -8.92
CA GLU A 67 -5.97 2.62 -9.19
C GLU A 67 -5.27 3.76 -8.47
N SER A 68 -5.26 4.94 -9.11
CA SER A 68 -4.59 6.12 -8.57
C SER A 68 -5.20 6.64 -7.27
N TRP A 69 -6.52 6.52 -7.12
CA TRP A 69 -7.24 7.00 -5.93
C TRP A 69 -6.99 6.08 -4.73
N GLU A 70 -7.06 4.76 -4.93
CA GLU A 70 -6.73 3.76 -3.90
C GLU A 70 -5.30 3.92 -3.41
N PHE A 71 -4.37 4.16 -4.34
CA PHE A 71 -2.97 4.39 -4.03
C PHE A 71 -2.75 5.64 -3.17
N ARG A 72 -3.40 6.77 -3.52
CA ARG A 72 -3.34 8.00 -2.73
C ARG A 72 -3.89 7.80 -1.33
N GLN A 73 -5.01 7.07 -1.22
CA GLN A 73 -5.62 6.75 0.07
C GLN A 73 -4.70 5.87 0.91
N PHE A 74 -4.13 4.81 0.33
CA PHE A 74 -3.17 3.94 1.00
C PHE A 74 -1.97 4.72 1.53
N LEU A 75 -1.35 5.59 0.72
CA LEU A 75 -0.22 6.39 1.20
C LEU A 75 -0.61 7.35 2.32
N THR A 76 -1.79 7.97 2.23
CA THR A 76 -2.28 8.87 3.28
C THR A 76 -2.46 8.13 4.60
N VAL A 77 -3.05 6.94 4.55
CA VAL A 77 -3.22 6.09 5.73
C VAL A 77 -1.88 5.56 6.23
N TYR A 78 -0.98 5.13 5.34
CA TYR A 78 0.35 4.68 5.71
C TYR A 78 1.12 5.78 6.45
N GLU A 79 1.10 7.02 5.97
CA GLU A 79 1.75 8.15 6.66
C GLU A 79 1.08 8.48 8.00
N MET A 80 -0.25 8.39 8.08
CA MET A 80 -0.99 8.60 9.32
C MET A 80 -0.65 7.55 10.38
N VAL A 81 -0.52 6.29 9.96
CA VAL A 81 -0.30 5.15 10.83
C VAL A 81 1.18 4.99 11.19
N CYS A 82 2.08 5.14 10.22
CA CYS A 82 3.49 4.84 10.38
C CYS A 82 4.36 6.07 10.60
N GLY A 83 3.98 7.22 10.04
CA GLY A 83 4.70 8.47 10.19
C GLY A 83 4.74 9.27 8.90
N LYS A 84 4.63 10.59 9.03
CA LYS A 84 4.62 11.52 7.90
C LYS A 84 5.90 11.41 7.06
N GLY A 85 5.74 11.34 5.73
CA GLY A 85 6.85 11.24 4.79
C GLY A 85 7.52 9.86 4.72
N LEU A 86 7.05 8.88 5.50
CA LEU A 86 7.51 7.50 5.35
C LEU A 86 6.84 6.84 4.16
N LYS A 87 7.60 6.03 3.45
CA LYS A 87 7.11 5.17 2.38
C LYS A 87 7.28 3.71 2.79
N PRO A 88 6.33 2.84 2.44
CA PRO A 88 6.48 1.42 2.67
C PRO A 88 7.73 0.90 1.94
N PRO A 89 8.52 0.00 2.55
CA PRO A 89 9.67 -0.64 1.90
C PRO A 89 9.32 -1.32 0.57
N PHE A 90 8.06 -1.74 0.40
CA PHE A 90 7.53 -2.37 -0.81
C PHE A 90 6.87 -1.39 -1.79
N TYR A 91 7.06 -0.07 -1.63
CA TYR A 91 6.44 0.97 -2.47
C TYR A 91 6.57 0.69 -3.98
N ASP A 92 7.76 0.35 -4.45
CA ASP A 92 8.04 0.07 -5.87
C ASP A 92 7.43 -1.26 -6.36
N MET A 93 6.95 -2.09 -5.43
CA MET A 93 6.29 -3.35 -5.75
C MET A 93 4.78 -3.18 -6.00
N ILE A 94 4.20 -2.06 -5.58
CA ILE A 94 2.77 -1.75 -5.75
C ILE A 94 2.45 -1.64 -7.25
N PRO A 95 1.44 -2.38 -7.75
CA PRO A 95 1.14 -2.43 -9.19
C PRO A 95 0.92 -1.05 -9.81
N TYR A 96 0.14 -0.17 -9.17
CA TYR A 96 -0.08 1.20 -9.65
C TYR A 96 1.23 1.94 -9.98
N ILE A 97 2.22 1.91 -9.08
CA ILE A 97 3.53 2.55 -9.30
C ILE A 97 4.31 1.90 -10.44
N LYS A 98 4.25 0.57 -10.54
CA LYS A 98 4.87 -0.15 -11.66
C LYS A 98 4.27 0.28 -13.00
N PHE A 99 2.95 0.41 -13.09
CA PHE A 99 2.25 0.83 -14.31
C PHE A 99 2.52 2.30 -14.65
N GLU A 100 2.49 3.22 -13.69
CA GLU A 100 2.81 4.63 -13.93
C GLU A 100 4.25 4.82 -14.40
N SER A 101 5.20 4.09 -13.78
CA SER A 101 6.60 4.10 -14.19
C SER A 101 6.78 3.60 -15.64
N LEU A 102 6.00 2.58 -16.03
CA LEU A 102 5.97 2.06 -17.40
C LEU A 102 5.37 3.08 -18.37
N ARG A 103 4.25 3.71 -18.00
CA ARG A 103 3.56 4.73 -18.82
C ARG A 103 4.48 5.93 -19.09
N GLU A 104 5.18 6.42 -18.07
CA GLU A 104 6.18 7.48 -18.22
C GLU A 104 7.37 7.05 -19.09
N CYS A 105 7.84 5.79 -18.97
CA CYS A 105 8.86 5.27 -19.89
C CYS A 105 8.38 5.35 -21.35
N ILE A 106 7.18 4.86 -21.65
CA ILE A 106 6.61 4.84 -23.00
C ILE A 106 6.45 6.27 -23.53
N ARG A 107 5.92 7.20 -22.71
CA ARG A 107 5.73 8.60 -23.09
C ARG A 107 7.06 9.27 -23.45
N LYS A 108 8.11 9.09 -22.65
CA LYS A 108 9.46 9.63 -22.92
C LYS A 108 10.09 8.98 -24.15
N GLY A 109 9.87 7.68 -24.35
CA GLY A 109 10.31 6.95 -25.53
C GLY A 109 9.70 7.52 -26.82
N ASN A 110 8.40 7.84 -26.80
CA ASN A 110 7.67 8.43 -27.93
C ASN A 110 8.03 9.90 -28.19
N SER A 111 8.39 10.65 -27.16
CA SER A 111 8.79 12.06 -27.29
C SER A 111 10.22 12.25 -27.83
N SER A 112 11.01 11.18 -27.96
CA SER A 112 12.37 11.25 -28.52
C SER A 112 12.35 11.12 -30.06
N ASN A 113 12.48 12.26 -30.74
CA ASN A 113 12.48 12.45 -32.21
C ASN A 113 13.66 11.78 -32.97
N ASN A 114 14.24 10.68 -32.48
CA ASN A 114 15.42 10.06 -33.09
C ASN A 114 15.13 8.73 -33.82
N PRO A 115 14.73 8.75 -35.11
CA PRO A 115 14.16 7.59 -35.82
C PRO A 115 15.08 6.35 -35.92
N ARG A 116 16.40 6.50 -35.74
CA ARG A 116 17.34 5.36 -35.78
C ARG A 116 17.37 4.48 -34.53
N ALA A 117 16.73 4.90 -33.44
CA ALA A 117 16.59 4.07 -32.24
C ALA A 117 15.19 3.43 -32.12
N SER A 118 14.26 3.71 -33.04
CA SER A 118 12.82 3.45 -32.84
C SER A 118 12.38 2.00 -32.96
N GLY A 119 13.11 1.12 -33.65
CA GLY A 119 12.61 -0.23 -33.95
C GLY A 119 12.91 -1.30 -32.89
N MET A 120 14.15 -1.36 -32.38
CA MET A 120 14.66 -2.61 -31.78
C MET A 120 15.19 -2.47 -30.33
N LEU A 121 15.45 -1.23 -29.88
CA LEU A 121 16.02 -0.93 -28.55
C LEU A 121 15.04 -0.23 -27.58
N ARG A 122 13.91 0.30 -28.08
CA ARG A 122 12.96 1.12 -27.28
C ARG A 122 11.95 0.31 -26.48
N GLY A 123 11.48 -0.82 -27.00
CA GLY A 123 10.68 -1.78 -26.22
C GLY A 123 11.56 -2.56 -25.24
N SER A 124 12.67 -3.12 -25.72
CA SER A 124 13.47 -4.12 -25.00
C SER A 124 14.10 -3.67 -23.67
N LYS A 125 14.35 -2.38 -23.41
CA LYS A 125 14.79 -1.91 -22.07
C LYS A 125 13.66 -1.76 -21.06
N CYS A 126 12.47 -1.32 -21.48
CA CYS A 126 11.30 -1.24 -20.59
C CYS A 126 10.55 -2.58 -20.48
N SER A 127 10.61 -3.43 -21.52
CA SER A 127 10.10 -4.80 -21.53
C SER A 127 10.95 -5.82 -20.77
N LYS A 128 12.27 -5.59 -20.59
CA LYS A 128 13.12 -6.54 -19.86
C LYS A 128 12.77 -6.65 -18.36
N LYS A 129 12.12 -5.66 -17.76
CA LYS A 129 11.53 -5.75 -16.40
C LYS A 129 10.22 -6.56 -16.35
N ILE A 130 9.58 -6.80 -17.51
CA ILE A 130 8.27 -7.45 -17.61
C ILE A 130 8.40 -8.97 -17.47
N ASN A 131 9.31 -9.61 -18.20
CA ASN A 131 9.38 -11.08 -18.23
C ASN A 131 9.81 -11.76 -16.93
N GLN A 132 10.40 -11.03 -15.97
CA GLN A 132 10.76 -11.61 -14.66
C GLN A 132 9.63 -11.49 -13.63
N SER A 133 8.63 -10.64 -13.86
CA SER A 133 7.53 -10.39 -12.92
C SER A 133 6.27 -11.19 -13.26
N TYR A 134 5.99 -11.43 -14.54
CA TYR A 134 4.83 -12.23 -14.97
C TYR A 134 5.03 -13.74 -14.78
N PHE A 135 6.27 -14.24 -14.86
CA PHE A 135 6.57 -15.68 -14.74
C PHE A 135 6.56 -16.23 -13.30
N LYS A 136 6.37 -15.38 -12.27
CA LYS A 136 6.22 -15.82 -10.86
C LYS A 136 4.77 -15.87 -10.38
N LEU A 137 3.81 -15.57 -11.26
CA LEU A 137 2.37 -15.60 -10.99
C LEU A 137 1.62 -16.61 -11.88
N SER A 138 2.35 -17.52 -12.54
CA SER A 138 1.82 -18.64 -13.32
C SER A 138 2.18 -19.96 -12.65
#